data_AF-A0A0F9C6F7-F1
#
_entry.id   AF-A0A0F9C6F7-F1
#
_cell.length_a   1.000
_cell.length_b   1.000
_cell.length_c   1.000
_cell.angle_alpha   90.00
_cell.angle_beta   90.00
_cell.angle_gamma   90.00
#
_symmetry.space_group_name_H-M   'P 1'
#
loop_
_entity.id
_entity.type
_entity.pdbx_description
1 polymer ?
#
loop_
_entity_poly.entity_id
_entity_poly.type
_entity_poly.pdbx_seq_one_letter_code
_entity_poly.pdbx_strand_id
1 'polypeptide(L)'
;NFGDCVYHSQTDGEWMLAKADVTATSGAVKLGINITVAQVTNGQAMTVLLYGKVRSDADYAFTVDAPVFVSAATAGDLTSTAPTGTTNFVVRIVGYGNTADELFFCPDNTYIELA
;
A
#
# COMPACT_ATOMS: atom_id res chain seq x y z
N ASN A 1 -13.79 -2.63 2.95
CA ASN A 1 -13.35 -3.79 3.76
C ASN A 1 -11.93 -3.48 4.25
N PHE A 2 -11.25 -4.35 4.99
CA PHE A 2 -9.89 -4.05 5.47
C PHE A 2 -8.86 -4.50 4.43
N GLY A 3 -7.63 -4.01 4.49
CA GLY A 3 -6.58 -4.36 3.53
C GLY A 3 -5.92 -3.16 2.85
N ASP A 4 -6.42 -1.95 3.14
CA ASP A 4 -5.84 -0.72 2.61
C ASP A 4 -4.35 -0.59 3.00
N CYS A 5 -3.54 -0.23 2.02
CA CYS A 5 -2.17 0.20 2.21
C CYS A 5 -2.14 1.61 2.79
N VAL A 6 -1.51 1.73 3.95
CA VAL A 6 -1.41 2.99 4.70
C VAL A 6 0.05 3.39 4.89
N TYR A 7 0.28 4.68 5.06
CA TYR A 7 1.55 5.25 5.48
C TYR A 7 1.40 5.96 6.82
N HIS A 8 2.49 6.03 7.58
CA HIS A 8 2.50 6.80 8.83
C HIS A 8 2.91 8.25 8.54
N SER A 9 1.95 9.17 8.62
CA SER A 9 2.20 10.61 8.45
C SER A 9 3.11 11.10 9.58
N GLN A 10 4.27 11.66 9.24
CA GLN A 10 5.15 12.30 10.21
C GLN A 10 4.58 13.64 10.71
N THR A 11 3.80 14.32 9.86
CA THR A 11 3.19 15.61 10.18
C THR A 11 2.04 15.46 11.17
N ASP A 12 1.16 14.48 10.93
CA ASP A 12 -0.07 14.31 11.71
C ASP A 12 0.09 13.28 12.83
N GLY A 13 1.08 12.39 12.74
CA GLY A 13 1.30 11.33 13.74
C GLY A 13 0.28 10.19 13.64
N GLU A 14 -0.35 10.01 12.47
CA GLU A 14 -1.44 9.07 12.24
C GLU A 14 -1.20 8.22 10.98
N TRP A 15 -1.93 7.10 10.87
CA TRP A 15 -1.96 6.28 9.67
C TRP A 15 -2.97 6.82 8.67
N MET A 16 -2.54 7.02 7.42
CA MET A 16 -3.34 7.57 6.34
C MET A 16 -3.17 6.73 5.08
N LEU A 17 -4.10 6.85 4.12
CA LEU A 17 -4.05 6.07 2.88
C LEU A 17 -2.81 6.42 2.04
N ALA A 18 -2.08 5.40 1.60
CA ALA A 18 -0.95 5.55 0.69
C ALA A 18 -1.44 5.69 -0.77
N LYS A 19 -0.74 6.47 -1.59
CA LYS A 19 -1.06 6.64 -3.01
C LYS A 19 0.21 6.77 -3.85
N ALA A 20 0.30 6.01 -4.93
CA ALA A 20 1.55 5.96 -5.70
C ALA A 20 1.84 7.23 -6.50
N ASP A 21 0.84 8.06 -6.85
CA ASP A 21 1.06 9.35 -7.53
C ASP A 21 1.27 10.53 -6.56
N VAL A 22 1.55 10.24 -5.29
CA VAL A 22 1.89 11.22 -4.26
C VAL A 22 3.12 10.75 -3.49
N THR A 23 4.30 11.22 -3.88
CA THR A 23 5.61 10.83 -3.31
C THR A 23 5.65 10.85 -1.79
N ALA A 24 5.03 11.85 -1.16
CA ALA A 24 4.99 12.00 0.29
C ALA A 24 4.23 10.88 1.03
N THR A 25 3.48 10.03 0.32
CA THR A 25 2.64 8.97 0.90
C THR A 25 3.11 7.55 0.56
N SER A 26 4.03 7.40 -0.39
CA SER A 26 4.45 6.08 -0.89
C SER A 26 5.96 5.95 -1.11
N GLY A 27 6.71 7.07 -1.15
CA GLY A 27 8.17 7.12 -1.29
C GLY A 27 8.91 6.76 0.01
N ALA A 28 9.72 7.68 0.54
CA ALA A 28 10.51 7.49 1.76
C ALA A 28 9.66 7.54 3.05
N VAL A 29 8.61 6.72 3.13
CA VAL A 29 7.70 6.61 4.26
C VAL A 29 7.58 5.18 4.76
N LYS A 30 7.17 5.05 6.03
CA LYS A 30 6.80 3.77 6.62
C LYS A 30 5.42 3.35 6.10
N LEU A 31 5.35 2.19 5.47
CA LEU A 31 4.11 1.60 4.98
C LEU A 31 3.61 0.49 5.91
N GLY A 32 2.32 0.19 5.82
CA GLY A 32 1.67 -0.91 6.50
C GLY A 32 0.34 -1.26 5.84
N ILE A 33 -0.30 -2.31 6.33
CA ILE A 33 -1.65 -2.70 5.91
C ILE A 33 -2.62 -2.57 7.07
N ASN A 34 -3.70 -1.82 6.88
CA ASN A 34 -4.79 -1.77 7.84
C ASN A 34 -5.55 -3.11 7.87
N ILE A 35 -5.69 -3.71 9.05
CA ILE A 35 -6.34 -5.02 9.24
C ILE A 35 -7.63 -4.97 10.08
N THR A 36 -8.15 -3.79 10.39
CA THR A 36 -9.31 -3.64 11.29
C THR A 36 -10.42 -2.76 10.75
N VAL A 37 -10.10 -1.76 9.96
CA VAL A 37 -11.05 -0.71 9.56
C VAL A 37 -11.51 -0.97 8.12
N ALA A 38 -12.82 -0.88 7.88
CA ALA A 38 -13.36 -1.16 6.55
C ALA A 38 -13.23 0.02 5.56
N GLN A 39 -13.10 1.24 6.08
CA GLN A 39 -12.95 2.49 5.32
C GLN A 39 -12.08 3.43 6.15
N VAL A 40 -10.85 3.66 5.71
CA VAL A 40 -9.93 4.54 6.43
C VAL A 40 -10.29 6.01 6.19
N THR A 41 -10.43 6.76 7.28
CA THR A 41 -10.53 8.23 7.29
C THR A 41 -9.43 8.82 8.18
N ASN A 42 -9.12 10.10 8.03
CA ASN A 42 -8.16 10.79 8.91
C ASN A 42 -8.58 10.65 10.38
N GLY A 43 -7.62 10.46 11.30
CA GLY A 43 -7.89 10.26 12.71
C GLY A 43 -8.43 8.88 13.10
N GLN A 44 -8.64 7.98 12.15
CA GLN A 44 -9.30 6.70 12.44
C GLN A 44 -8.32 5.72 13.11
N ALA A 45 -8.66 5.29 14.34
CA ALA A 45 -7.89 4.26 15.03
C ALA A 45 -7.94 2.93 14.26
N MET A 46 -6.77 2.34 14.02
CA MET A 46 -6.63 1.09 13.27
C MET A 46 -5.46 0.25 13.80
N THR A 47 -5.51 -1.06 13.56
CA THR A 47 -4.36 -1.96 13.72
C THR A 47 -3.67 -2.12 12.37
N VAL A 48 -2.34 -2.00 12.37
CA VAL A 48 -1.54 -2.01 11.14
C VAL A 48 -0.55 -3.16 11.16
N LEU A 49 -0.64 -4.03 10.16
CA LEU A 49 0.36 -5.04 9.87
C LEU A 49 1.57 -4.36 9.23
N LEU A 50 2.75 -4.52 9.85
CA LEU A 50 4.00 -3.94 9.35
C LEU A 50 4.85 -4.92 8.53
N TYR A 51 4.63 -6.21 8.72
CA TYR A 51 5.33 -7.28 8.00
C TYR A 51 4.57 -8.59 8.20
N GLY A 52 4.34 -9.35 7.13
CA GLY A 52 3.72 -10.67 7.21
C GLY A 52 2.58 -10.88 6.22
N LYS A 53 1.71 -11.83 6.51
CA LYS A 53 0.61 -12.23 5.61
C LYS A 53 -0.70 -11.57 5.99
N VAL A 54 -1.47 -11.16 4.99
CA VAL A 54 -2.86 -10.70 5.13
C VAL A 54 -3.68 -11.20 3.96
N ARG A 55 -4.91 -11.64 4.24
CA ARG A 55 -5.87 -12.09 3.24
C ARG A 55 -7.08 -11.16 3.22
N SER A 56 -7.53 -10.74 2.04
CA SER A 56 -8.83 -10.10 1.82
C SER A 56 -9.42 -10.60 0.52
N ASP A 57 -10.57 -11.27 0.58
CA ASP A 57 -11.26 -11.80 -0.60
C ASP A 57 -12.00 -10.71 -1.40
N ALA A 58 -12.18 -9.52 -0.82
CA ALA A 58 -12.97 -8.44 -1.42
C ALA A 58 -12.13 -7.30 -2.00
N ASP A 59 -10.94 -7.08 -1.45
CA ASP A 59 -10.10 -5.91 -1.81
C ASP A 59 -8.86 -6.31 -2.62
N TYR A 60 -8.52 -7.61 -2.67
CA TYR A 60 -7.35 -8.09 -3.38
C TYR A 60 -7.73 -8.88 -4.63
N ALA A 61 -6.93 -8.68 -5.68
CA ALA A 61 -7.05 -9.38 -6.95
C ALA A 61 -5.65 -9.46 -7.60
N PHE A 62 -4.69 -10.02 -6.87
CA PHE A 62 -3.29 -10.03 -7.28
C PHE A 62 -3.03 -11.05 -8.39
N THR A 63 -2.02 -10.76 -9.21
CA THR A 63 -1.35 -11.79 -9.99
C THR A 63 -0.49 -12.63 -9.05
N VAL A 64 -0.74 -13.93 -9.00
CA VAL A 64 -0.05 -14.87 -8.11
C VAL A 64 1.46 -14.84 -8.40
N ASP A 65 2.26 -14.84 -7.33
CA ASP A 65 3.72 -14.78 -7.33
C ASP A 65 4.35 -13.53 -7.97
N ALA A 66 3.54 -12.52 -8.31
CA ALA A 66 4.00 -11.25 -8.85
C ALA A 66 4.22 -10.19 -7.75
N PRO A 67 5.13 -9.22 -7.98
CA PRO A 67 5.29 -8.08 -7.09
C PRO A 67 4.00 -7.26 -7.01
N VAL A 68 3.73 -6.73 -5.83
CA VAL A 68 2.60 -5.86 -5.54
C VAL A 68 3.12 -4.45 -5.23
N PHE A 69 2.38 -3.45 -5.70
CA PHE A 69 2.69 -2.02 -5.60
C PHE A 69 1.51 -1.27 -4.98
N VAL A 70 1.78 -0.07 -4.44
CA VAL A 70 0.73 0.89 -4.10
C VAL A 70 0.03 1.34 -5.39
N SER A 71 -1.30 1.47 -5.38
CA SER A 71 -2.05 1.96 -6.52
C SER A 71 -1.89 3.48 -6.69
N ALA A 72 -1.79 3.93 -7.94
CA ALA A 72 -1.93 5.35 -8.29
C ALA A 72 -3.39 5.75 -8.52
N ALA A 73 -4.27 4.80 -8.85
CA ALA A 73 -5.65 5.07 -9.24
C ALA A 73 -6.53 5.42 -8.04
N THR A 74 -6.39 4.66 -6.96
CA THR A 74 -7.18 4.80 -5.73
C THR A 74 -6.22 4.77 -4.54
N ALA A 75 -6.39 5.70 -3.59
CA ALA A 75 -5.60 5.69 -2.37
C ALA A 75 -5.99 4.48 -1.50
N GLY A 76 -5.00 3.80 -0.92
CA GLY A 76 -5.21 2.57 -0.15
C GLY A 76 -5.11 1.30 -0.98
N ASP A 77 -5.52 1.33 -2.24
CA ASP A 77 -5.53 0.13 -3.07
C ASP A 77 -4.10 -0.37 -3.38
N LEU A 78 -4.01 -1.67 -3.61
CA LEU A 78 -2.82 -2.36 -4.05
C LEU A 78 -3.03 -2.93 -5.45
N THR A 79 -1.95 -3.08 -6.20
CA THR A 79 -2.00 -3.56 -7.59
C THR A 79 -0.78 -4.40 -7.95
N SER A 80 -0.95 -5.36 -8.86
CA SER A 80 0.15 -6.13 -9.46
C SER A 80 0.77 -5.44 -10.68
N THR A 81 0.27 -4.26 -11.05
CA THR A 81 0.82 -3.45 -12.15
C THR A 81 1.62 -2.29 -11.58
N ALA A 82 2.90 -2.20 -11.95
CA ALA A 82 3.74 -1.08 -11.54
C ALA A 82 3.10 0.26 -11.96
N PRO A 83 3.02 1.27 -11.06
CA PRO A 83 2.54 2.59 -11.40
C PRO A 83 3.33 3.20 -12.57
N THR A 84 2.62 3.80 -13.53
CA THR A 84 3.20 4.50 -14.67
C THR A 84 2.73 5.94 -14.69
N GLY A 85 3.63 6.88 -14.91
CA GLY A 85 3.32 8.30 -15.03
C GLY A 85 4.61 9.10 -15.18
N THR A 86 4.46 10.43 -15.24
CA THR A 86 5.62 11.32 -15.34
C THR A 86 6.01 11.81 -13.96
N THR A 87 5.16 12.54 -13.24
CA THR A 87 5.60 13.28 -12.04
C THR A 87 5.00 12.74 -10.75
N ASN A 88 5.84 12.56 -9.71
CA ASN A 88 5.47 12.08 -8.36
C ASN A 88 4.96 10.63 -8.31
N PHE A 89 5.13 9.85 -9.38
CA PHE A 89 4.76 8.43 -9.40
C PHE A 89 5.86 7.61 -8.75
N VAL A 90 5.51 6.86 -7.71
CA VAL A 90 6.39 5.99 -6.96
C VAL A 90 6.17 4.55 -7.36
N VAL A 91 7.23 3.92 -7.88
CA VAL A 91 7.30 2.48 -8.09
C VAL A 91 8.04 1.87 -6.91
N ARG A 92 7.29 1.21 -6.02
CA ARG A 92 7.82 0.54 -4.82
C ARG A 92 7.14 -0.82 -4.66
N ILE A 93 7.96 -1.88 -4.58
CA ILE A 93 7.46 -3.21 -4.25
C ILE A 93 7.13 -3.23 -2.75
N VAL A 94 5.87 -3.51 -2.43
CA VAL A 94 5.38 -3.61 -1.04
C VAL A 94 5.24 -5.05 -0.56
N GLY A 95 5.36 -6.01 -1.47
CA GLY A 95 5.18 -7.44 -1.18
C GLY A 95 4.91 -8.25 -2.44
N TYR A 96 4.38 -9.45 -2.24
CA TYR A 96 4.01 -10.38 -3.31
C TYR A 96 2.66 -11.02 -3.04
N GLY A 97 1.89 -11.28 -4.09
CA GLY A 97 0.64 -12.02 -3.98
C GLY A 97 0.91 -13.53 -3.85
N ASN A 98 0.87 -14.09 -2.64
CA ASN A 98 0.99 -15.54 -2.44
C ASN A 98 -0.18 -16.30 -3.09
N THR A 99 -1.34 -15.65 -3.15
CA THR A 99 -2.50 -16.05 -3.95
C THR A 99 -3.14 -14.79 -4.52
N ALA A 100 -4.25 -14.90 -5.26
CA ALA A 100 -5.00 -13.72 -5.71
C ALA A 100 -5.51 -12.86 -4.54
N ASP A 101 -5.77 -13.49 -3.39
CA ASP A 101 -6.41 -12.85 -2.23
C ASP A 101 -5.50 -12.77 -1.00
N GLU A 102 -4.23 -13.20 -1.10
CA GLU A 102 -3.26 -13.17 0.01
C GLU A 102 -2.02 -12.38 -0.39
N LEU A 103 -1.74 -11.31 0.35
CA LEU A 103 -0.51 -10.54 0.27
C LEU A 103 0.48 -11.06 1.32
N PHE A 104 1.72 -11.31 0.91
CA PHE A 104 2.87 -11.27 1.82
C PHE A 104 3.46 -9.87 1.79
N PHE A 105 3.12 -9.05 2.79
CA PHE A 105 3.58 -7.70 2.94
C PHE A 105 5.00 -7.68 3.52
N CYS A 106 5.94 -7.22 2.71
CA CYS A 106 7.36 -7.13 3.04
C CYS A 106 7.99 -5.97 2.26
N PRO A 107 7.64 -4.72 2.56
CA PRO A 107 8.06 -3.58 1.76
C PRO A 107 9.57 -3.38 1.81
N ASP A 108 10.18 -3.13 0.65
CA ASP A 108 11.56 -2.69 0.55
C ASP A 108 11.64 -1.18 0.87
N ASN A 109 12.81 -0.70 1.31
CA ASN A 109 13.07 0.74 1.45
C ASN A 109 13.42 1.40 0.11
N THR A 110 13.77 0.60 -0.89
CA THR A 110 14.07 1.02 -2.26
C THR A 110 12.78 1.36 -2.99
N TYR A 111 12.76 2.51 -3.63
CA TYR A 111 11.70 2.94 -4.53
C TYR A 111 12.29 3.76 -5.67
N ILE A 112 11.55 3.84 -6.77
CA ILE A 112 11.86 4.73 -7.89
C ILE A 112 10.76 5.79 -7.94
N GLU A 113 11.15 7.06 -7.94
CA GLU A 113 10.27 8.16 -8.28
C GLU A 113 10.46 8.50 -9.76
N LEU A 114 9.37 8.47 -10.52
CA LEU A 114 9.36 8.86 -11.94
C LEU A 114 9.33 10.39 -12.04
N ALA A 115 9.99 10.92 -13.08
CA ALA A 115 10.11 12.35 -13.38
C ALA A 115 9.26 12.78 -14.58
#